data_AF-A0A1G6WZA6-F1
#
_entry.id   AF-A0A1G6WZA6-F1
#
_cell.length_a   1.000
_cell.length_b   1.000
_cell.length_c   1.000
_cell.angle_alpha   90.00
_cell.angle_beta   90.00
_cell.angle_gamma   90.00
#
_symmetry.space_group_name_H-M   'P 1'
#
loop_
_entity.id
_entity.type
_entity.pdbx_description
1 polymer ?
#
loop_
_entity_poly.entity_id
_entity_poly.type
_entity_poly.pdbx_seq_one_letter_code
_entity_poly.pdbx_strand_id
1 'polypeptide(L)'
;MGIQTWRERVGGWGFFLVGSVGSLYSVTQWGMDASMLTALFGILTLGGILVIRGRLNAFYYLLPAVGILALFEALAFYLNQGITTLTLAFVLLGIVSLGKAVQAYRRPQVNREI
;
A
#
# COMPACT_ATOMS: atom_id res chain seq x y z
N MET A 1 -17.51 -15.73 -9.15
CA MET A 1 -16.53 -14.64 -9.36
C MET A 1 -17.28 -13.33 -9.19
N GLY A 2 -16.98 -12.53 -8.16
CA GLY A 2 -17.65 -11.24 -7.97
C GLY A 2 -17.32 -10.30 -9.12
N ILE A 3 -18.32 -9.64 -9.69
CA ILE A 3 -18.15 -8.68 -10.79
C ILE A 3 -17.25 -7.57 -10.27
N GLN A 4 -16.03 -7.53 -10.79
CA GLN A 4 -15.05 -6.54 -10.40
C GLN A 4 -15.45 -5.20 -11.01
N THR A 5 -15.62 -4.17 -10.19
CA THR A 5 -16.02 -2.85 -10.70
C THR A 5 -14.87 -2.22 -11.48
N TRP A 6 -15.18 -1.45 -12.53
CA TRP A 6 -14.18 -0.72 -13.33
C TRP A 6 -13.22 0.09 -12.45
N ARG A 7 -13.75 0.69 -11.37
CA ARG A 7 -13.00 1.45 -10.38
C ARG A 7 -11.94 0.61 -9.65
N GLU A 8 -12.23 -0.65 -9.34
CA GLU A 8 -11.27 -1.56 -8.68
C GLU A 8 -10.16 -2.00 -9.63
N ARG A 9 -10.49 -2.22 -10.91
CA ARG A 9 -9.48 -2.51 -11.93
C ARG A 9 -8.50 -1.35 -12.11
N VAL A 10 -9.02 -0.13 -12.26
CA VAL A 10 -8.18 1.09 -12.38
C VAL A 10 -7.32 1.27 -11.13
N GLY A 11 -7.88 1.05 -9.93
CA GLY A 11 -7.11 1.07 -8.69
C GLY A 11 -6.00 0.01 -8.64
N GLY A 12 -6.29 -1.22 -9.07
CA GLY A 12 -5.31 -2.31 -9.13
C GLY A 12 -4.15 -2.02 -10.07
N TRP A 13 -4.44 -1.49 -11.26
CA TRP A 13 -3.41 -1.01 -12.20
C TRP A 13 -2.57 0.12 -11.60
N GLY A 14 -3.20 1.07 -10.88
CA GLY A 14 -2.49 2.13 -10.17
C GLY A 14 -1.50 1.58 -9.14
N PHE A 15 -1.93 0.66 -8.28
CA PHE A 15 -1.05 0.02 -7.29
C PHE A 15 0.08 -0.78 -7.94
N PHE A 16 -0.22 -1.51 -9.02
CA PHE A 16 0.78 -2.28 -9.74
C PHE A 16 1.86 -1.38 -10.38
N LEU A 17 1.46 -0.29 -11.04
CA LEU A 17 2.39 0.65 -11.66
C LEU A 17 3.24 1.38 -10.62
N VAL A 18 2.62 1.91 -9.56
CA VAL A 18 3.35 2.61 -8.49
C VAL A 18 4.31 1.66 -7.78
N GLY A 19 3.88 0.44 -7.47
CA GLY A 19 4.74 -0.58 -6.87
C GLY A 19 5.90 -0.97 -7.79
N SER A 20 5.66 -1.20 -9.08
CA SER A 20 6.70 -1.63 -10.01
C SER A 20 7.74 -0.53 -10.23
N VAL A 21 7.29 0.71 -10.45
CA VAL A 21 8.17 1.87 -10.65
C VAL A 21 8.96 2.16 -9.37
N GLY A 22 8.29 2.15 -8.21
CA GLY A 22 8.95 2.37 -6.93
C GLY A 22 9.98 1.28 -6.58
N SER A 23 9.69 0.02 -6.93
CA SER A 23 10.65 -1.08 -6.74
C SER A 23 11.85 -0.98 -7.66
N LEU A 24 11.70 -0.45 -8.88
CA LEU A 24 12.84 -0.18 -9.76
C LEU A 24 13.67 1.00 -9.22
N TYR A 25 13.00 2.04 -8.71
CA TYR A 25 13.65 3.19 -8.10
C TYR A 25 14.42 2.82 -6.83
N SER A 26 13.86 1.94 -5.98
CA SER A 26 14.53 1.53 -4.73
C SER A 26 15.84 0.79 -4.97
N VAL A 27 15.98 0.05 -6.08
CA VAL A 27 17.24 -0.61 -6.47
C VAL A 27 18.33 0.39 -6.84
N THR A 28 17.95 1.60 -7.27
CA THR A 28 18.90 2.67 -7.59
C THR A 28 19.38 3.44 -6.35
N GLN A 29 18.64 3.35 -5.25
CA GLN A 29 19.02 3.92 -3.95
C GLN A 29 19.87 2.88 -3.21
N TRP A 30 21.18 3.07 -3.09
CA TRP A 30 22.05 2.15 -2.34
C TRP A 30 22.12 2.60 -0.87
N GLY A 31 21.50 1.87 0.06
CA GLY A 31 21.51 2.21 1.49
C GLY A 31 20.54 1.38 2.35
N MET A 32 20.51 1.64 3.68
CA MET A 32 19.60 0.96 4.63
C MET A 32 18.11 1.12 4.25
N ASP A 33 17.73 2.29 3.74
CA ASP A 33 16.36 2.65 3.35
C ASP A 33 15.89 1.87 2.08
N ALA A 34 16.82 1.37 1.27
CA ALA A 34 16.52 0.67 0.02
C ALA A 34 15.74 -0.63 0.24
N SER A 35 16.08 -1.35 1.31
CA SER A 35 15.44 -2.63 1.65
C SER A 35 13.97 -2.45 2.02
N MET A 36 13.66 -1.34 2.69
CA MET A 36 12.36 -1.03 3.22
C MET A 36 11.43 -0.43 2.14
N LEU A 37 11.96 0.44 1.29
CA LEU A 37 11.29 0.91 0.07
C LEU A 37 10.96 -0.27 -0.85
N THR A 38 11.91 -1.19 -1.04
CA THR A 38 11.70 -2.39 -1.87
C THR A 38 10.59 -3.27 -1.29
N ALA A 39 10.53 -3.45 0.03
CA ALA A 39 9.45 -4.19 0.68
C ALA A 39 8.08 -3.49 0.52
N LEU A 40 8.01 -2.17 0.72
CA LEU A 40 6.80 -1.37 0.56
C LEU A 40 6.27 -1.45 -0.88
N PHE A 41 7.13 -1.18 -1.86
CA PHE A 41 6.78 -1.19 -3.28
C PHE A 41 6.53 -2.61 -3.82
N GLY A 42 7.23 -3.61 -3.29
CA GLY A 42 6.97 -5.02 -3.56
C GLY A 42 5.57 -5.43 -3.11
N ILE A 43 5.15 -5.05 -1.90
CA ILE A 43 3.79 -5.32 -1.39
C ILE A 43 2.74 -4.55 -2.18
N LEU A 44 3.00 -3.31 -2.61
CA LEU A 44 2.10 -2.57 -3.50
C LEU A 44 1.94 -3.25 -4.86
N THR A 45 3.04 -3.76 -5.43
CA THR A 45 3.03 -4.54 -6.68
C THR A 45 2.19 -5.81 -6.54
N LEU A 46 2.44 -6.59 -5.49
CA LEU A 46 1.66 -7.80 -5.17
C LEU A 46 0.19 -7.47 -4.91
N GLY A 47 -0.08 -6.38 -4.18
CA GLY A 47 -1.41 -5.86 -3.92
C GLY A 47 -2.14 -5.49 -5.22
N GLY A 48 -1.48 -4.80 -6.14
CA GLY A 48 -2.01 -4.47 -7.46
C GLY A 48 -2.35 -5.71 -8.28
N ILE A 49 -1.48 -6.74 -8.29
CA ILE A 49 -1.74 -8.02 -8.96
C ILE A 49 -2.95 -8.74 -8.35
N LEU A 50 -3.05 -8.76 -7.02
CA LEU A 50 -4.17 -9.38 -6.31
C LEU A 50 -5.49 -8.67 -6.63
N VAL A 51 -5.47 -7.34 -6.69
CA VAL A 51 -6.61 -6.56 -7.16
C VAL A 51 -6.92 -6.94 -8.61
N ILE A 52 -5.99 -6.90 -9.56
CA ILE A 52 -6.26 -7.27 -10.98
C ILE A 52 -6.83 -8.69 -11.12
N ARG A 53 -6.42 -9.64 -10.28
CA ARG A 53 -6.94 -11.02 -10.24
C ARG A 53 -8.30 -11.17 -9.51
N GLY A 54 -8.91 -10.07 -9.07
CA GLY A 54 -10.20 -10.07 -8.37
C GLY A 54 -10.14 -10.58 -6.92
N ARG A 55 -8.94 -10.71 -6.33
CA ARG A 55 -8.74 -11.17 -4.95
C ARG A 55 -8.70 -10.01 -3.95
N LEU A 56 -9.78 -9.22 -3.91
CA LEU A 56 -9.88 -8.03 -3.06
C LEU A 56 -9.71 -8.34 -1.56
N ASN A 57 -10.23 -9.47 -1.08
CA ASN A 57 -10.06 -9.88 0.32
C ASN A 57 -8.58 -10.02 0.70
N ALA A 58 -7.77 -10.65 -0.17
CA ALA A 58 -6.33 -10.78 0.06
C ALA A 58 -5.62 -9.42 0.04
N PHE A 59 -6.05 -8.49 -0.83
CA PHE A 59 -5.54 -7.12 -0.83
C PHE A 59 -5.86 -6.37 0.46
N TYR A 60 -7.07 -6.54 1.02
CA TYR A 60 -7.45 -5.90 2.29
C TYR A 60 -6.57 -6.35 3.47
N TYR A 61 -6.12 -7.61 3.48
CA TYR A 61 -5.16 -8.09 4.50
C TYR A 61 -3.76 -7.49 4.35
N LEU A 62 -3.39 -6.99 3.16
CA LEU A 62 -2.09 -6.35 2.92
C LEU A 62 -2.08 -4.86 3.30
N LEU A 63 -3.24 -4.19 3.35
CA LEU A 63 -3.33 -2.76 3.68
C LEU A 63 -2.70 -2.36 5.02
N PRO A 64 -2.89 -3.10 6.14
CA PRO A 64 -2.21 -2.80 7.40
C PRO A 64 -0.68 -2.86 7.26
N ALA A 65 -0.16 -3.86 6.55
CA ALA A 65 1.28 -4.02 6.33
C ALA A 65 1.85 -2.86 5.50
N VAL A 66 1.14 -2.46 4.43
CA VAL A 66 1.49 -1.25 3.65
C VAL A 66 1.50 -0.01 4.54
N GLY A 67 0.52 0.15 5.41
CA GLY A 67 0.42 1.32 6.28
C GLY A 67 1.54 1.40 7.31
N ILE A 68 1.87 0.28 7.95
CA ILE A 68 2.98 0.21 8.90
C ILE A 68 4.31 0.51 8.20
N LEU A 69 4.57 -0.15 7.06
CA LEU A 69 5.80 0.08 6.30
C LEU A 69 5.91 1.53 5.83
N ALA A 70 4.81 2.15 5.38
CA ALA A 70 4.81 3.55 4.96
C ALA A 70 5.10 4.50 6.12
N LEU A 71 4.58 4.23 7.33
CA LEU A 71 4.84 5.07 8.51
C LEU A 71 6.30 4.98 8.97
N PHE A 72 6.89 3.78 8.94
CA PHE A 72 8.30 3.62 9.26
C PHE A 72 9.21 4.26 8.20
N GLU A 73 8.87 4.15 6.92
CA GLU A 73 9.54 4.87 5.82
C GLU A 73 9.47 6.38 5.99
N ALA A 74 8.28 6.92 6.31
CA ALA A 74 8.12 8.34 6.60
C ALA A 74 9.03 8.79 7.75
N LEU A 75 9.10 7.99 8.82
CA LEU A 75 9.96 8.30 9.96
C LEU A 75 11.45 8.25 9.57
N ALA A 76 11.87 7.25 8.81
CA ALA A 76 13.24 7.12 8.32
C ALA A 76 13.64 8.29 7.40
N PHE A 77 12.81 8.63 6.42
CA PHE A 77 13.06 9.75 5.51
C PHE A 77 13.07 11.11 6.21
N TYR A 78 12.18 11.31 7.17
CA TYR A 78 12.15 12.54 7.98
C TYR A 78 13.43 12.71 8.78
N LEU A 79 13.90 11.63 9.43
CA LEU A 79 15.10 11.65 10.27
C LEU A 79 16.40 11.76 9.45
N ASN A 80 16.49 11.11 8.28
CA ASN A 80 17.73 11.06 7.49
C ASN A 80 17.88 12.23 6.50
N GLN A 81 16.81 12.65 5.83
CA GLN A 81 16.93 13.56 4.68
C GLN A 81 16.16 14.87 4.85
N GLY A 82 15.27 14.99 5.85
CA GLY A 82 14.45 16.18 6.06
C GLY A 82 13.52 16.51 4.88
N ILE A 83 13.35 15.58 3.91
CA ILE A 83 12.53 15.77 2.71
C ILE A 83 11.07 15.67 3.13
N THR A 84 10.49 16.82 3.42
CA THR A 84 9.13 16.98 3.91
C THR A 84 8.09 16.43 2.93
N THR A 85 8.32 16.53 1.62
CA THR A 85 7.35 16.14 0.59
C THR A 85 7.15 14.62 0.48
N LEU A 86 8.24 13.84 0.46
CA LEU A 86 8.18 12.37 0.43
C LEU A 86 7.66 11.79 1.74
N THR A 87 8.09 12.40 2.86
CA THR A 87 7.58 12.09 4.19
C THR A 87 6.06 12.26 4.25
N LEU A 88 5.53 13.39 3.75
CA LEU A 88 4.09 13.66 3.71
C LEU A 88 3.34 12.63 2.86
N ALA A 89 3.89 12.26 1.70
CA ALA A 89 3.29 11.25 0.83
C ALA A 89 3.18 9.89 1.55
N PHE A 90 4.22 9.46 2.26
CA PHE A 90 4.21 8.22 3.02
C PHE A 90 3.29 8.26 4.23
N VAL A 91 3.23 9.39 4.96
CA VAL A 91 2.27 9.57 6.06
C VAL A 91 0.84 9.48 5.56
N LEU A 92 0.50 10.17 4.46
CA LEU A 92 -0.83 10.10 3.86
C LEU A 92 -1.17 8.69 3.40
N LEU A 93 -0.21 7.99 2.80
CA LEU A 93 -0.38 6.60 2.38
C LEU A 93 -0.60 5.67 3.58
N GLY A 94 0.10 5.90 4.69
CA GLY A 94 -0.11 5.24 5.98
C GLY A 94 -1.51 5.46 6.53
N ILE A 95 -1.95 6.72 6.62
CA ILE A 95 -3.29 7.07 7.13
C ILE A 95 -4.39 6.46 6.26
N VAL A 96 -4.29 6.58 4.93
CA VAL A 96 -5.31 6.07 4.00
C VAL A 96 -5.38 4.54 4.04
N SER A 97 -4.23 3.86 4.09
CA SER A 97 -4.18 2.40 4.13
C SER A 97 -4.73 1.85 5.45
N LEU A 98 -4.35 2.43 6.59
CA LEU A 98 -4.91 2.08 7.90
C LEU A 98 -6.40 2.38 7.98
N GLY A 99 -6.84 3.55 7.51
CA GLY A 99 -8.25 3.92 7.47
C GLY A 99 -9.08 2.95 6.64
N LYS A 100 -8.58 2.52 5.49
CA LYS A 100 -9.24 1.49 4.67
C LYS A 100 -9.19 0.11 5.30
N ALA A 101 -8.11 -0.25 5.98
CA ALA A 101 -8.05 -1.50 6.75
C ALA A 101 -9.12 -1.54 7.84
N VAL A 102 -9.28 -0.47 8.62
CA VAL A 102 -10.32 -0.37 9.65
C VAL A 102 -11.72 -0.47 9.04
N GLN A 103 -11.97 0.22 7.92
CA GLN A 103 -13.26 0.10 7.20
C GLN A 103 -13.50 -1.32 6.68
N ALA A 104 -12.46 -2.00 6.20
CA ALA A 104 -12.54 -3.39 5.74
C ALA A 104 -12.83 -4.36 6.89
N TYR A 105 -12.31 -4.10 8.10
CA TYR A 105 -12.60 -4.88 9.30
C TYR A 105 -14.01 -4.63 9.86
N ARG A 106 -14.59 -3.43 9.69
CA ARG A 106 -15.98 -3.14 10.11
C ARG A 106 -17.05 -3.74 9.20
N ARG A 107 -16.80 -3.85 7.89
CA ARG A 107 -17.78 -4.43 6.93
C ARG A 107 -18.26 -5.85 7.25
N PRO A 108 -17.42 -6.80 7.69
CA PRO A 108 -17.90 -8.13 8.06
C PRO A 108 -18.65 -8.18 9.40
N GLN A 109 -18.57 -7.16 10.25
CA GLN A 109 -19.31 -7.12 11.53
C GLN A 109 -20.77 -6.67 11.35
N VAL A 110 -21.04 -5.68 10.49
CA VAL A 110 -22.41 -5.21 10.21
C VAL A 110 -23.29 -6.28 9.57
N ASN A 111 -22.71 -7.21 8.81
CA ASN A 111 -23.46 -8.26 8.12
C ASN A 111 -23.67 -9.54 8.95
N ARG A 112 -23.30 -9.53 10.25
CA ARG A 112 -23.56 -10.63 11.19
C ARG A 112 -24.68 -10.32 12.20
N GLU A 113 -25.24 -9.11 12.17
CA GLU A 113 -26.31 -8.67 13.07
C GLU A 113 -27.69 -8.61 12.40
N ILE A 114 -27.88 -9.31 11.26
CA ILE A 114 -29.19 -9.45 10.58
C ILE A 114 -29.49 -10.93 10.38
#